data_AF-A0AAV8WEL7-F1
#
_entry.id   AF-A0AAV8WEL7-F1
#
_cell.length_a   1.000
_cell.length_b   1.000
_cell.length_c   1.000
_cell.angle_alpha   90.00
_cell.angle_beta   90.00
_cell.angle_gamma   90.00
#
_symmetry.space_group_name_H-M   'P 1'
#
loop_
_entity.id
_entity.type
_entity.pdbx_description
1 polymer ?
#
loop_
_entity_poly.entity_id
_entity_poly.type
_entity_poly.pdbx_seq_one_letter_code
_entity_poly.pdbx_strand_id
1 'polypeptide(L)'
;MYAWLQRGSMFVVSQPQFKKLLKIDDDWRAESLLDLGAGDGEVTAHIAPLFSKVYATEMSGSMRKLLQRRGYQLLDIDNWYLDRQYEVISCLNLIDRCDTPLQLLNQIKASLLPNGKVLLAVVLPFSAYVESGAPHHKPKELLPITGSCFEEQVRSVVDDVLTPAGFEVESWSRVPYLCEGDLHQSYYWLDDVIFVLKSKSS
;
A
#
# COMPACT_ATOMS: atom_id res chain seq x y z
N MET A 1 -15.98 17.41 2.30
CA MET A 1 -15.64 18.17 3.52
C MET A 1 -14.37 17.66 4.22
N TYR A 2 -13.90 16.43 3.95
CA TYR A 2 -12.64 15.89 4.51
C TYR A 2 -11.35 16.43 3.87
N ALA A 3 -11.38 16.79 2.58
CA ALA A 3 -10.19 17.23 1.85
C ALA A 3 -9.65 18.64 2.17
N TRP A 4 -10.35 19.43 3.00
CA TRP A 4 -9.97 20.82 3.30
C TRP A 4 -9.22 20.99 4.62
N LEU A 5 -9.15 19.94 5.46
CA LEU A 5 -8.53 20.02 6.79
C LEU A 5 -7.18 19.30 6.89
N GLN A 6 -6.70 18.62 5.84
CA GLN A 6 -5.55 17.70 5.92
C GLN A 6 -5.64 16.71 7.09
N ARG A 7 -6.86 16.39 7.53
CA ARG A 7 -7.12 15.42 8.60
C ARG A 7 -7.14 14.02 8.00
N GLY A 8 -6.41 13.09 8.62
CA GLY A 8 -6.24 11.71 8.13
C GLY A 8 -4.92 11.41 7.40
N SER A 9 -3.90 12.27 7.51
CA SER A 9 -2.56 11.92 7.02
C SER A 9 -2.03 10.72 7.82
N MET A 10 -1.74 9.62 7.12
CA MET A 10 -1.18 8.42 7.72
C MET A 10 0.34 8.45 7.54
N PHE A 11 1.10 8.14 8.58
CA PHE A 11 2.51 7.83 8.44
C PHE A 11 2.66 6.31 8.37
N VAL A 12 3.34 5.81 7.34
CA VAL A 12 3.62 4.38 7.17
C VAL A 12 5.12 4.14 7.15
N VAL A 13 5.85 4.93 6.36
CA VAL A 13 7.30 4.72 6.16
C VAL A 13 8.01 6.03 5.87
N SER A 14 9.18 6.21 6.49
CA SER A 14 10.13 7.28 6.14
C SER A 14 11.15 6.80 5.10
N GLN A 15 11.80 7.74 4.40
CA GLN A 15 12.84 7.40 3.43
C GLN A 15 13.96 6.51 4.00
N PRO A 16 14.51 6.74 5.21
CA PRO A 16 15.53 5.85 5.77
C PRO A 16 15.00 4.45 6.10
N GLN A 17 13.76 4.34 6.59
CA GLN A 17 13.11 3.04 6.82
C GLN A 17 12.90 2.29 5.50
N PHE A 18 12.44 2.98 4.46
CA PHE A 18 12.30 2.43 3.11
C PHE A 18 13.63 1.87 2.61
N LYS A 19 14.71 2.65 2.68
CA LYS A 19 16.05 2.20 2.27
C LYS A 19 16.52 0.96 3.03
N LYS A 20 16.34 0.97 4.37
CA LYS A 20 16.70 -0.17 5.23
C LYS A 20 15.87 -1.42 4.91
N LEU A 21 14.57 -1.27 4.68
CA LEU A 21 13.66 -2.36 4.34
C LEU A 21 14.03 -2.99 2.99
N LEU A 22 14.25 -2.16 1.96
CA LEU A 22 14.63 -2.63 0.63
C LEU A 22 16.10 -3.08 0.56
N LYS A 23 16.90 -2.86 1.62
CA LYS A 23 18.34 -3.15 1.69
C LYS A 23 19.11 -2.46 0.56
N ILE A 24 18.81 -1.18 0.35
CA ILE A 24 19.42 -0.34 -0.69
C ILE A 24 20.30 0.77 -0.07
N ASP A 25 21.31 1.18 -0.82
CA ASP A 25 22.26 2.22 -0.43
C ASP A 25 21.67 3.63 -0.57
N ASP A 26 22.38 4.63 -0.04
CA ASP A 26 21.89 6.00 0.02
C ASP A 26 21.77 6.69 -1.34
N ASP A 27 22.63 6.29 -2.28
CA ASP A 27 22.70 6.73 -3.67
C ASP A 27 21.76 5.94 -4.59
N TRP A 28 21.10 4.89 -4.10
CA TRP A 28 20.15 4.10 -4.88
C TRP A 28 19.05 4.98 -5.47
N ARG A 29 18.78 4.79 -6.77
CA ARG A 29 17.69 5.43 -7.50
C ARG A 29 17.04 4.40 -8.41
N ALA A 30 15.75 4.59 -8.67
CA ALA A 30 14.99 3.82 -9.64
C ALA A 30 14.28 4.75 -10.63
N GLU A 31 13.84 4.21 -11.74
CA GLU A 31 13.10 4.89 -12.79
C GLU A 31 11.63 5.08 -12.42
N SER A 32 10.98 4.10 -11.79
CA SER A 32 9.51 4.15 -11.61
C SER A 32 8.98 3.65 -10.27
N LEU A 33 8.11 4.45 -9.67
CA LEU A 33 7.24 4.11 -8.55
C LEU A 33 5.77 4.21 -9.00
N LEU A 34 4.95 3.21 -8.68
CA LEU A 34 3.49 3.32 -8.67
C LEU A 34 2.99 3.24 -7.23
N ASP A 35 2.25 4.26 -6.79
CA ASP A 35 1.57 4.27 -5.49
C ASP A 35 0.06 4.06 -5.64
N LEU A 36 -0.41 2.90 -5.17
CA LEU A 36 -1.81 2.50 -5.27
C LEU A 36 -2.60 3.03 -4.07
N GLY A 37 -3.67 3.79 -4.33
CA GLY A 37 -4.48 4.39 -3.27
C GLY A 37 -3.69 5.45 -2.49
N ALA A 38 -2.99 6.33 -3.19
CA ALA A 38 -1.99 7.23 -2.62
C ALA A 38 -2.56 8.30 -1.67
N GLY A 39 -3.89 8.47 -1.60
CA GLY A 39 -4.51 9.51 -0.79
C GLY A 39 -4.01 10.90 -1.18
N ASP A 40 -3.60 11.71 -0.20
CA ASP A 40 -3.05 13.05 -0.41
C ASP A 40 -1.58 13.07 -0.87
N GLY A 41 -0.93 11.89 -0.92
CA GLY A 41 0.45 11.69 -1.35
C GLY A 41 1.51 12.08 -0.35
N GLU A 42 1.19 12.29 0.93
CA GLU A 42 2.18 12.57 1.98
C GLU A 42 3.16 11.41 2.17
N VAL A 43 2.67 10.17 2.26
CA VAL A 43 3.55 9.00 2.37
C VAL A 43 4.41 8.83 1.11
N THR A 44 3.79 9.00 -0.07
CA THR A 44 4.50 8.97 -1.35
C THR A 44 5.65 9.97 -1.37
N ALA A 45 5.47 11.17 -0.81
CA ALA A 45 6.46 12.24 -0.83
C ALA A 45 7.75 11.89 -0.08
N HIS A 46 7.71 10.97 0.89
CA HIS A 46 8.91 10.52 1.59
C HIS A 46 9.84 9.68 0.69
N ILE A 47 9.28 8.93 -0.26
CA ILE A 47 10.05 8.01 -1.10
C ILE A 47 10.18 8.49 -2.55
N ALA A 48 9.28 9.37 -3.02
CA ALA A 48 9.28 9.96 -4.35
C ALA A 48 10.65 10.48 -4.83
N PRO A 49 11.50 11.13 -4.00
CA PRO A 49 12.82 11.61 -4.44
C PRO A 49 13.81 10.52 -4.87
N LEU A 50 13.50 9.24 -4.61
CA LEU A 50 14.30 8.09 -5.04
C LEU A 50 13.97 7.65 -6.48
N PHE A 51 12.95 8.23 -7.11
CA PHE A 51 12.40 7.78 -8.39
C PHE A 51 12.41 8.88 -9.46
N SER A 52 12.73 8.53 -10.71
CA SER A 52 12.60 9.45 -11.85
C SER A 52 11.15 9.80 -12.17
N LYS A 53 10.25 8.81 -12.05
CA LYS A 53 8.81 8.95 -12.35
C LYS A 53 7.98 8.35 -11.21
N VAL A 54 6.99 9.13 -10.78
CA VAL A 54 6.01 8.71 -9.76
C VAL A 54 4.62 8.70 -10.38
N TYR A 55 4.00 7.53 -10.36
CA TYR A 55 2.63 7.31 -10.74
C TYR A 55 1.78 7.09 -9.49
N ALA A 56 0.51 7.49 -9.54
CA ALA A 56 -0.40 7.28 -8.43
C ALA A 56 -1.83 6.96 -8.91
N THR A 57 -2.53 6.12 -8.15
CA THR A 57 -3.99 5.93 -8.29
C THR A 57 -4.70 6.45 -7.03
N GLU A 58 -5.89 7.01 -7.21
CA GLU A 58 -6.72 7.50 -6.11
C GLU A 58 -8.16 7.70 -6.60
N MET A 59 -9.15 7.31 -5.80
CA MET A 59 -10.57 7.43 -6.15
C MET A 59 -11.10 8.85 -5.91
N SER A 60 -10.64 9.52 -4.86
CA SER A 60 -11.12 10.83 -4.44
C SER A 60 -10.64 11.94 -5.38
N GLY A 61 -11.57 12.59 -6.08
CA GLY A 61 -11.25 13.68 -7.01
C GLY A 61 -10.52 14.85 -6.37
N SER A 62 -10.70 15.12 -5.07
CA SER A 62 -9.93 16.14 -4.35
C SER A 62 -8.49 15.69 -4.07
N MET A 63 -8.28 14.42 -3.72
CA MET A 63 -6.95 13.88 -3.44
C MET A 63 -6.13 13.74 -4.72
N ARG A 64 -6.77 13.31 -5.81
CA ARG A 64 -6.20 13.37 -7.18
C ARG A 64 -5.61 14.74 -7.53
N LYS A 65 -6.32 15.84 -7.19
CA LYS A 65 -5.80 17.21 -7.40
C LYS A 65 -4.55 17.52 -6.56
N LEU A 66 -4.45 16.99 -5.35
CA LEU A 66 -3.25 17.15 -4.51
C LEU A 66 -2.06 16.38 -5.11
N LEU A 67 -2.27 15.13 -5.52
CA LEU A 67 -1.26 14.30 -6.19
C LEU A 67 -0.72 14.98 -7.48
N GLN A 68 -1.61 15.55 -8.30
CA GLN A 68 -1.19 16.30 -9.50
C GLN A 68 -0.35 17.54 -9.16
N ARG A 69 -0.68 18.27 -8.08
CA ARG A 69 0.11 19.42 -7.62
C ARG A 69 1.51 19.01 -7.13
N ARG A 70 1.69 17.75 -6.74
CA ARG A 70 3.01 17.15 -6.40
C ARG A 70 3.81 16.73 -7.63
N GLY A 71 3.24 16.83 -8.83
CA GLY A 71 3.89 16.41 -10.07
C GLY A 71 3.77 14.91 -10.34
N TYR A 72 2.94 14.18 -9.60
CA TYR A 72 2.72 12.74 -9.83
C TYR A 72 1.80 12.54 -11.04
N GLN A 73 2.10 11.51 -11.83
CA GLN A 73 1.26 11.12 -12.96
C GLN A 73 0.10 10.26 -12.46
N LEU A 74 -1.12 10.80 -12.52
CA LEU A 74 -2.30 10.04 -12.17
C LEU A 74 -2.62 8.98 -13.21
N LEU A 75 -2.85 7.76 -12.74
CA LEU A 75 -3.37 6.67 -13.54
C LEU A 75 -4.85 6.42 -13.21
N ASP A 76 -5.51 5.72 -14.11
CA ASP A 76 -6.89 5.28 -13.94
C ASP A 76 -6.93 4.00 -13.09
N ILE A 77 -7.86 3.94 -12.13
CA ILE A 77 -7.95 2.83 -11.15
C ILE A 77 -8.28 1.49 -11.80
N ASP A 78 -8.92 1.50 -12.97
CA ASP A 78 -9.36 0.29 -13.67
C ASP A 78 -8.34 -0.15 -14.73
N ASN A 79 -7.33 0.67 -15.04
CA ASN A 79 -6.46 0.47 -16.21
C ASN A 79 -4.95 0.59 -15.92
N TRP A 80 -4.51 0.95 -14.71
CA TRP A 80 -3.09 1.17 -14.36
C TRP A 80 -2.16 -0.02 -14.61
N TYR A 81 -2.72 -1.23 -14.72
CA TYR A 81 -2.00 -2.51 -14.88
C TYR A 81 -1.94 -3.03 -16.32
N LEU A 82 -2.53 -2.33 -17.31
CA LEU A 82 -2.71 -2.87 -18.66
C LEU A 82 -1.50 -2.71 -19.58
N ASP A 83 -0.79 -1.58 -19.52
CA ASP A 83 0.20 -1.19 -20.53
C ASP A 83 1.59 -0.87 -19.96
N ARG A 84 1.79 -1.07 -18.66
CA ARG A 84 2.99 -0.60 -17.93
C ARG A 84 3.48 -1.62 -16.92
N GLN A 85 4.78 -1.56 -16.68
CA GLN A 85 5.42 -2.23 -15.56
C GLN A 85 6.25 -1.22 -14.76
N TYR A 86 6.46 -1.53 -13.49
CA TYR A 86 7.09 -0.64 -12.51
C TYR A 86 8.22 -1.35 -11.77
N GLU A 87 9.26 -0.61 -11.40
CA GLU A 87 10.34 -1.15 -10.56
C GLU A 87 9.91 -1.28 -9.11
N VAL A 88 9.11 -0.33 -8.62
CA VAL A 88 8.52 -0.39 -7.28
C VAL A 88 7.02 -0.08 -7.35
N ILE A 89 6.22 -0.89 -6.66
CA ILE A 89 4.80 -0.63 -6.42
C ILE A 89 4.57 -0.52 -4.92
N SER A 90 4.00 0.58 -4.44
CA SER A 90 3.50 0.69 -3.06
C SER A 90 2.00 0.46 -3.01
N CYS A 91 1.56 -0.30 -2.02
CA CYS A 91 0.17 -0.61 -1.71
C CYS A 91 0.03 -0.51 -0.20
N LEU A 92 -0.26 0.69 0.31
CA LEU A 92 -0.13 1.00 1.72
C LEU A 92 -1.51 1.12 2.35
N ASN A 93 -1.89 0.17 3.21
CA ASN A 93 -3.18 0.17 3.92
C ASN A 93 -4.40 0.27 2.98
N LEU A 94 -4.31 -0.48 1.87
CA LEU A 94 -5.32 -0.50 0.81
C LEU A 94 -6.05 -1.85 0.70
N ILE A 95 -5.40 -2.97 1.00
CA ILE A 95 -5.98 -4.31 0.77
C ILE A 95 -7.18 -4.61 1.69
N ASP A 96 -7.26 -3.94 2.84
CA ASP A 96 -8.39 -3.92 3.76
C ASP A 96 -9.54 -3.03 3.27
N ARG A 97 -9.30 -2.15 2.28
CA ARG A 97 -10.30 -1.22 1.71
C ARG A 97 -10.71 -1.54 0.28
N CYS A 98 -10.18 -2.63 -0.27
CA CYS A 98 -10.42 -3.06 -1.64
C CYS A 98 -11.57 -4.07 -1.72
N ASP A 99 -12.41 -3.98 -2.77
CA ASP A 99 -13.49 -4.95 -3.02
C ASP A 99 -12.94 -6.33 -3.48
N THR A 100 -11.84 -6.31 -4.23
CA THR A 100 -11.18 -7.49 -4.82
C THR A 100 -9.68 -7.50 -4.52
N PRO A 101 -9.26 -7.67 -3.26
CA PRO A 101 -7.84 -7.64 -2.86
C PRO A 101 -6.97 -8.74 -3.48
N LEU A 102 -7.49 -9.93 -3.77
CA LEU A 102 -6.71 -10.99 -4.44
C LEU A 102 -6.47 -10.64 -5.91
N GLN A 103 -7.48 -10.10 -6.59
CA GLN A 103 -7.31 -9.57 -7.94
C GLN A 103 -6.28 -8.43 -7.96
N LEU A 104 -6.33 -7.51 -7.00
CA LEU A 104 -5.34 -6.43 -6.85
C LEU A 104 -3.92 -6.97 -6.72
N LEU A 105 -3.70 -7.97 -5.85
CA LEU A 105 -2.39 -8.62 -5.68
C LEU A 105 -1.89 -9.27 -6.98
N ASN A 106 -2.78 -9.90 -7.74
CA ASN A 106 -2.44 -10.48 -9.05
C ASN A 106 -2.04 -9.41 -10.08
N GLN A 107 -2.76 -8.28 -10.13
CA GLN A 107 -2.45 -7.14 -11.00
C GLN A 107 -1.11 -6.49 -10.61
N ILE A 108 -0.85 -6.33 -9.30
CA ILE A 108 0.43 -5.82 -8.79
C ILE A 108 1.56 -6.70 -9.31
N LYS A 109 1.45 -8.03 -9.12
CA LYS A 109 2.47 -8.98 -9.56
C LYS A 109 2.74 -8.90 -11.07
N ALA A 110 1.69 -8.85 -11.89
CA ALA A 110 1.82 -8.77 -13.35
C ALA A 110 2.42 -7.44 -13.84
N SER A 111 2.27 -6.38 -13.04
CA SER A 111 2.77 -5.04 -13.34
C SER A 111 4.18 -4.78 -12.78
N LEU A 112 4.84 -5.77 -12.19
CA LEU A 112 6.24 -5.62 -11.78
C LEU A 112 7.18 -5.87 -12.94
N LEU A 113 8.21 -5.03 -13.06
CA LEU A 113 9.39 -5.35 -13.85
C LEU A 113 10.12 -6.58 -13.27
N PRO A 114 10.97 -7.25 -14.06
CA PRO A 114 11.89 -8.25 -13.52
C PRO A 114 12.69 -7.68 -12.34
N ASN A 115 12.72 -8.40 -11.21
CA ASN A 115 13.32 -7.96 -9.94
C ASN A 115 12.64 -6.77 -9.24
N GLY A 116 11.48 -6.34 -9.73
CA GLY A 116 10.69 -5.28 -9.10
C GLY A 116 10.24 -5.65 -7.68
N LYS A 117 10.00 -4.63 -6.88
CA LYS A 117 9.64 -4.74 -5.46
C LYS A 117 8.24 -4.22 -5.20
N VAL A 118 7.54 -4.84 -4.25
CA VAL A 118 6.30 -4.31 -3.68
C VAL A 118 6.56 -3.86 -2.26
N LEU A 119 6.12 -2.67 -1.92
CA LEU A 119 5.99 -2.22 -0.54
C LEU A 119 4.52 -2.34 -0.13
N LEU A 120 4.19 -3.36 0.66
CA LEU A 120 2.82 -3.64 1.10
C LEU A 120 2.69 -3.33 2.59
N ALA A 121 1.77 -2.46 2.97
CA ALA A 121 1.42 -2.23 4.38
C ALA A 121 0.02 -2.77 4.68
N VAL A 122 -0.14 -3.40 5.85
CA VAL A 122 -1.36 -4.06 6.29
C VAL A 122 -1.59 -3.77 7.77
N VAL A 123 -2.70 -3.10 8.07
CA VAL A 123 -3.14 -2.85 9.45
C VAL A 123 -3.62 -4.16 10.09
N LEU A 124 -3.11 -4.45 11.29
CA LEU A 124 -3.48 -5.60 12.12
C LEU A 124 -4.03 -5.12 13.49
N PRO A 125 -5.08 -5.77 14.03
CA PRO A 125 -5.75 -6.95 13.50
C PRO A 125 -6.54 -6.65 12.22
N PHE A 126 -6.48 -7.57 11.26
CA PHE A 126 -7.03 -7.36 9.93
C PHE A 126 -8.56 -7.25 9.98
N SER A 127 -9.09 -6.18 9.38
CA SER A 127 -10.52 -5.93 9.30
C SER A 127 -10.86 -5.24 7.99
N ALA A 128 -11.46 -5.98 7.05
CA ALA A 128 -11.83 -5.42 5.76
C ALA A 128 -13.07 -4.51 5.85
N TYR A 129 -13.00 -3.36 5.18
CA TYR A 129 -14.07 -2.37 5.07
C TYR A 129 -14.03 -1.64 3.71
N VAL A 130 -15.04 -1.86 2.87
CA VAL A 130 -15.12 -1.24 1.54
C VAL A 130 -16.00 0.01 1.58
N GLU A 131 -15.43 1.17 1.31
CA GLU A 131 -16.13 2.47 1.44
C GLU A 131 -17.32 2.63 0.48
N SER A 132 -17.24 2.06 -0.73
CA SER A 132 -18.27 2.26 -1.76
C SER A 132 -18.47 1.03 -2.65
N GLY A 133 -19.70 0.83 -3.17
CA GLY A 133 -20.00 -0.18 -4.18
C GLY A 133 -20.30 -1.60 -3.66
N ALA A 134 -20.05 -1.90 -2.38
CA ALA A 134 -20.30 -3.22 -1.81
C ALA A 134 -21.50 -3.24 -0.84
N PRO A 135 -22.41 -4.22 -0.93
CA PRO A 135 -23.45 -4.44 0.08
C PRO A 135 -22.81 -4.63 1.47
N HIS A 136 -23.28 -3.87 2.46
CA HIS A 136 -22.78 -3.92 3.84
C HIS A 136 -21.28 -3.64 4.03
N HIS A 137 -20.64 -2.93 3.09
CA HIS A 137 -19.21 -2.60 3.15
C HIS A 137 -18.26 -3.82 3.23
N LYS A 138 -18.71 -4.99 2.76
CA LYS A 138 -17.91 -6.23 2.74
C LYS A 138 -17.27 -6.43 1.36
N PRO A 139 -15.99 -6.79 1.27
CA PRO A 139 -15.38 -7.07 -0.02
C PRO A 139 -15.95 -8.34 -0.65
N LYS A 140 -15.97 -8.41 -1.99
CA LYS A 140 -16.29 -9.63 -2.75
C LYS A 140 -15.27 -10.73 -2.54
N GLU A 141 -13.99 -10.38 -2.41
CA GLU A 141 -12.92 -11.33 -2.10
C GLU A 141 -12.50 -11.19 -0.64
N LEU A 142 -12.54 -12.30 0.09
CA LEU A 142 -12.11 -12.35 1.49
C LEU A 142 -10.66 -12.85 1.55
N LEU A 143 -9.81 -12.14 2.28
CA LEU A 143 -8.48 -12.63 2.62
C LEU A 143 -8.59 -13.61 3.80
N PRO A 144 -8.06 -14.84 3.68
CA PRO A 144 -8.12 -15.85 4.74
C PRO A 144 -7.15 -15.59 5.89
N ILE A 145 -7.05 -14.34 6.36
CA ILE A 145 -6.15 -13.96 7.46
C ILE A 145 -6.76 -14.43 8.78
N THR A 146 -6.01 -15.26 9.50
CA THR A 146 -6.40 -15.82 10.80
C THR A 146 -5.34 -15.52 11.86
N GLY A 147 -5.72 -15.66 13.13
CA GLY A 147 -4.82 -15.41 14.26
C GLY A 147 -5.41 -14.45 15.28
N SER A 148 -5.01 -14.64 16.53
CA SER A 148 -5.48 -13.90 17.70
C SER A 148 -4.51 -12.81 18.13
N CYS A 149 -3.23 -12.90 17.75
CA CYS A 149 -2.21 -11.90 18.01
C CYS A 149 -1.56 -11.40 16.70
N PHE A 150 -0.75 -10.35 16.82
CA PHE A 150 -0.03 -9.75 15.71
C PHE A 150 0.83 -10.79 14.96
N GLU A 151 1.64 -11.56 15.66
CA GLU A 151 2.57 -12.53 15.06
C GLU A 151 1.84 -13.65 14.30
N GLU A 152 0.71 -14.12 14.84
CA GLU A 152 -0.14 -15.12 14.18
C GLU A 152 -0.75 -14.56 12.89
N GLN A 153 -1.25 -13.31 12.91
CA GLN A 153 -1.81 -12.70 11.71
C GLN A 153 -0.74 -12.33 10.69
N VAL A 154 0.44 -11.86 11.09
CA VAL A 154 1.58 -11.67 10.17
C VAL A 154 1.91 -12.97 9.48
N ARG A 155 1.99 -14.08 10.23
CA ARG A 155 2.23 -15.40 9.64
C ARG A 155 1.13 -15.77 8.66
N SER A 156 -0.15 -15.59 9.02
CA SER A 156 -1.27 -15.91 8.13
C SER A 156 -1.29 -15.04 6.86
N VAL A 157 -0.95 -13.74 6.95
CA VAL A 157 -0.75 -12.87 5.78
C VAL A 157 0.31 -13.48 4.84
N VAL A 158 1.43 -13.94 5.38
CA VAL A 158 2.50 -14.52 4.55
C VAL A 158 2.11 -15.88 3.97
N ASP A 159 1.64 -16.81 4.81
CA ASP A 159 1.41 -18.20 4.46
C ASP A 159 0.13 -18.38 3.61
N ASP A 160 -0.94 -17.66 3.95
CA ASP A 160 -2.28 -17.87 3.39
C ASP A 160 -2.67 -16.83 2.31
N VAL A 161 -1.96 -15.70 2.21
CA VAL A 161 -2.25 -14.64 1.22
C VAL A 161 -1.09 -14.40 0.26
N LEU A 162 0.08 -14.01 0.76
CA LEU A 162 1.20 -13.57 -0.08
C LEU A 162 1.88 -14.71 -0.83
N THR A 163 2.14 -15.83 -0.15
CA THR A 163 2.76 -17.00 -0.77
C THR A 163 1.85 -17.61 -1.86
N PRO A 164 0.53 -17.81 -1.64
CA PRO A 164 -0.39 -18.26 -2.69
C PRO A 164 -0.56 -17.25 -3.84
N ALA A 165 -0.51 -15.95 -3.57
CA ALA A 165 -0.46 -14.91 -4.61
C ALA A 165 0.87 -14.92 -5.40
N GLY A 166 1.84 -15.73 -4.98
CA GLY A 166 3.12 -15.93 -5.65
C GLY A 166 4.11 -14.80 -5.41
N PHE A 167 4.07 -14.21 -4.22
CA PHE A 167 5.11 -13.34 -3.68
C PHE A 167 6.06 -14.11 -2.76
N GLU A 168 7.27 -13.59 -2.61
CA GLU A 168 8.22 -13.96 -1.56
C GLU A 168 8.54 -12.71 -0.74
N VAL A 169 8.51 -12.84 0.59
CA VAL A 169 8.87 -11.76 1.52
C VAL A 169 10.39 -11.67 1.66
N GLU A 170 10.97 -10.52 1.31
CA GLU A 170 12.43 -10.29 1.45
C GLU A 170 12.81 -9.66 2.78
N SER A 171 11.93 -8.82 3.31
CA SER A 171 12.03 -8.19 4.61
C SER A 171 10.65 -7.70 5.06
N TRP A 172 10.50 -7.48 6.36
CA TRP A 172 9.31 -6.85 6.91
C TRP A 172 9.63 -6.12 8.22
N SER A 173 8.73 -5.26 8.66
CA SER A 173 8.81 -4.60 9.95
C SER A 173 7.42 -4.35 10.53
N ARG A 174 7.31 -4.33 11.85
CA ARG A 174 6.16 -3.83 12.57
C ARG A 174 6.33 -2.33 12.78
N VAL A 175 5.37 -1.54 12.31
CA VAL A 175 5.34 -0.08 12.45
C VAL A 175 4.02 0.34 13.10
N PRO A 176 3.93 1.49 13.79
CA PRO A 176 2.66 1.91 14.38
C PRO A 176 1.72 2.40 13.28
N TYR A 177 0.47 1.93 13.29
CA TYR A 177 -0.62 2.59 12.58
C TYR A 177 -1.14 3.73 13.45
N LEU A 178 -1.01 4.97 12.99
CA LEU A 178 -1.53 6.14 13.69
C LEU A 178 -2.58 6.81 12.83
N CYS A 179 -3.81 6.84 13.33
CA CYS A 179 -4.91 7.59 12.72
C CYS A 179 -5.41 8.64 13.71
N GLU A 180 -5.61 9.87 13.24
CA GLU A 180 -6.28 10.91 14.03
C GLU A 180 -7.64 10.39 14.49
N GLY A 181 -7.87 10.44 15.80
CA GLY A 181 -9.10 9.91 16.36
C GLY A 181 -10.25 10.91 16.30
N ASP A 182 -11.32 10.62 17.02
CA ASP A 182 -12.54 11.41 17.03
C ASP A 182 -12.62 12.36 18.24
N LEU A 183 -13.82 12.91 18.50
CA LEU A 183 -14.06 13.80 19.63
C LEU A 183 -13.88 13.12 21.01
N HIS A 184 -13.77 11.79 21.06
CA HIS A 184 -13.61 11.00 22.28
C HIS A 184 -12.19 10.47 22.49
N GLN A 185 -11.41 10.28 21.43
CA GLN A 185 -10.04 9.80 21.50
C GLN A 185 -9.14 10.55 20.51
N SER A 186 -8.01 11.11 20.98
CA SER A 186 -7.14 11.95 20.13
C SER A 186 -6.43 11.18 19.00
N TYR A 187 -6.19 9.89 19.17
CA TYR A 187 -5.58 9.01 18.14
C TYR A 187 -5.94 7.54 18.39
N TYR A 188 -6.24 6.81 17.32
CA TYR A 188 -6.27 5.35 17.35
C TYR A 188 -4.87 4.84 16.99
N TRP A 189 -4.38 3.88 17.78
CA TRP A 189 -3.16 3.14 17.46
C TRP A 189 -3.50 1.68 17.23
N LEU A 190 -3.08 1.17 16.08
CA LEU A 190 -3.06 -0.26 15.78
C LEU A 190 -1.64 -0.64 15.37
N ASP A 191 -1.41 -1.93 15.17
CA ASP A 191 -0.19 -2.38 14.55
C ASP A 191 -0.33 -2.30 13.04
N ASP A 192 0.73 -1.92 12.36
CA ASP A 192 0.87 -2.04 10.92
C ASP A 192 2.06 -2.95 10.65
N VAL A 193 1.95 -3.79 9.64
CA VAL A 193 3.08 -4.58 9.14
C VAL A 193 3.40 -4.12 7.72
N ILE A 194 4.66 -3.71 7.53
CA ILE A 194 5.18 -3.36 6.21
C ILE A 194 6.07 -4.48 5.69
N PHE A 195 5.75 -4.99 4.52
CA PHE A 195 6.50 -6.02 3.81
C PHE A 195 7.18 -5.46 2.58
N VAL A 196 8.40 -5.94 2.31
CA VAL A 196 9.02 -5.86 0.99
C VAL A 196 8.87 -7.21 0.32
N LEU A 197 8.20 -7.22 -0.83
CA LEU A 197 7.91 -8.42 -1.60
C LEU A 197 8.63 -8.38 -2.93
N LYS A 198 9.00 -9.55 -3.44
CA LYS A 198 9.34 -9.78 -4.85
C LYS A 198 8.40 -10.83 -5.44
N SER A 199 8.21 -10.82 -6.75
CA SER A 199 7.54 -11.93 -7.43
C SER A 199 8.36 -13.20 -7.26
N LYS A 200 7.71 -14.30 -6.89
CA LYS A 200 8.33 -15.63 -6.89
C LYS A 200 8.62 -16.02 -8.34
N SER A 201 9.88 -16.34 -8.65
CA SER A 201 10.25 -16.92 -9.94
C SER A 201 9.46 -18.20 -10.14
N SER A 202 8.81 -18.35 -11.30
CA SER A 202 8.11 -19.59 -11.67
C SER A 202 9.10 -20.72 -11.92
#